data_AF-A0A268P5W7-F1
#
_entry.id   AF-A0A268P5W7-F1
#
_cell.length_a   1.000
_cell.length_b   1.000
_cell.length_c   1.000
_cell.angle_alpha   90.00
_cell.angle_beta   90.00
_cell.angle_gamma   90.00
#
_symmetry.space_group_name_H-M   'P 1'
#
loop_
_entity.id
_entity.type
_entity.pdbx_description
1 polymer ?
#
loop_
_entity_poly.entity_id
_entity_poly.type
_entity_poly.pdbx_seq_one_letter_code
_entity_poly.pdbx_strand_id
1 'polypeptide(L)'
;MGTLVTKDDFDTDSRNPRFVAYLIAKGLKPGDTWESYEFMIWCNEIVRDYRLAKGLAEDARYDQEDLSEWIEKKVGNNEQLSLF
;
A
#
# COMPACT_ATOMS: atom_id res chain seq x y z
N MET A 1 20.51 3.32 -0.04
CA MET A 1 20.43 4.46 -0.97
C MET A 1 19.10 4.25 -1.64
N GLY A 2 18.11 5.03 -1.24
CA GLY A 2 16.72 4.76 -1.58
C GLY A 2 16.46 4.88 -3.08
N THR A 3 15.35 4.29 -3.51
CA THR A 3 14.85 4.43 -4.87
C THR A 3 14.06 5.72 -4.97
N LEU A 4 14.31 6.51 -6.02
CA LEU A 4 13.58 7.75 -6.27
C LEU A 4 12.12 7.43 -6.62
N VAL A 5 11.19 8.13 -6.00
CA VAL A 5 9.78 8.11 -6.37
C VAL A 5 9.59 8.99 -7.60
N THR A 6 8.94 8.45 -8.61
CA THR A 6 8.61 9.10 -9.89
C THR A 6 7.11 9.29 -10.02
N LYS A 7 6.66 10.05 -11.02
CA LYS A 7 5.21 10.19 -11.30
C LYS A 7 4.60 8.85 -11.74
N ASP A 8 5.35 8.08 -12.51
CA ASP A 8 4.95 6.78 -13.04
C ASP A 8 4.76 5.74 -11.92
N ASP A 9 5.33 5.99 -10.74
CA ASP A 9 5.12 5.14 -9.57
C ASP A 9 3.69 5.18 -9.00
N PHE A 10 2.89 6.19 -9.39
CA PHE A 10 1.48 6.32 -9.01
C PHE A 10 0.51 5.79 -10.06
N ASP A 11 1.00 5.29 -11.19
CA ASP A 11 0.17 4.70 -12.22
C ASP A 11 -0.15 3.24 -11.88
N THR A 12 -1.41 2.98 -11.53
CA THR A 12 -1.90 1.64 -11.19
C THR A 12 -2.00 0.70 -12.39
N ASP A 13 -1.97 1.20 -13.62
CA ASP A 13 -2.00 0.35 -14.82
C ASP A 13 -0.62 -0.27 -15.11
N SER A 14 0.45 0.39 -14.68
CA SER A 14 1.84 -0.05 -14.91
C SER A 14 2.58 -0.50 -13.63
N ARG A 15 2.02 -0.24 -12.44
CA ARG A 15 2.60 -0.63 -11.14
C ARG A 15 1.67 -1.52 -10.33
N ASN A 16 2.25 -2.21 -9.35
CA ASN A 16 1.49 -3.00 -8.40
C ASN A 16 0.58 -2.07 -7.56
N PRO A 17 -0.76 -2.30 -7.51
CA PRO A 17 -1.69 -1.44 -6.76
C PRO A 17 -1.32 -1.29 -5.27
N ARG A 18 -0.72 -2.31 -4.65
CA ARG A 18 -0.26 -2.24 -3.25
C ARG A 18 0.93 -1.31 -3.07
N PHE A 19 1.77 -1.19 -4.08
CA PHE A 19 2.88 -0.26 -4.06
C PHE A 19 2.38 1.18 -4.17
N VAL A 20 1.44 1.45 -5.08
CA VAL A 20 0.76 2.75 -5.17
C VAL A 20 0.11 3.12 -3.83
N ALA A 21 -0.63 2.18 -3.23
CA ALA A 21 -1.25 2.36 -1.92
C ALA A 21 -0.23 2.63 -0.80
N TYR A 22 0.94 1.98 -0.83
CA TYR A 22 2.04 2.25 0.11
C TYR A 22 2.55 3.68 -0.03
N LEU A 23 2.81 4.15 -1.25
CA LEU A 23 3.30 5.52 -1.48
C LEU A 23 2.31 6.55 -0.94
N ILE A 24 1.01 6.36 -1.21
CA ILE A 24 -0.06 7.21 -0.69
C ILE A 24 -0.11 7.15 0.84
N ALA A 25 -0.09 5.96 1.44
CA ALA A 25 -0.15 5.79 2.89
C ALA A 25 1.05 6.41 3.64
N LYS A 26 2.21 6.51 2.98
CA LYS A 26 3.41 7.17 3.52
C LYS A 26 3.50 8.65 3.17
N GLY A 27 2.58 9.19 2.37
CA GLY A 27 2.61 10.58 1.91
C GLY A 27 3.80 10.90 1.01
N LEU A 28 4.37 9.89 0.36
CA LEU A 28 5.51 10.04 -0.55
C LEU A 28 5.06 10.73 -1.83
N LYS A 29 5.94 11.55 -2.40
CA LYS A 29 5.71 12.32 -3.61
C LYS A 29 6.86 12.13 -4.60
N PRO A 30 6.66 12.44 -5.90
CA PRO A 30 7.75 12.44 -6.86
C PRO A 30 8.91 13.32 -6.39
N GLY A 31 10.12 12.77 -6.38
CA GLY A 31 11.32 13.42 -5.83
C GLY A 31 11.74 12.91 -4.45
N ASP A 32 10.84 12.29 -3.70
CA ASP A 32 11.19 11.60 -2.45
C ASP A 32 11.92 10.28 -2.74
N THR A 33 12.48 9.68 -1.70
CA THR A 33 13.07 8.33 -1.79
C THR A 33 12.33 7.35 -0.90
N TRP A 34 12.20 6.13 -1.38
CA TRP A 34 11.67 5.00 -0.60
C TRP A 34 12.68 3.87 -0.55
N GLU A 35 12.59 3.03 0.49
CA GLU A 35 13.43 1.86 0.64
C GLU A 35 12.58 0.58 0.53
N SER A 36 13.08 -0.42 -0.21
CA SER A 36 12.33 -1.65 -0.49
C SER A 36 11.93 -2.42 0.77
N TYR A 37 12.75 -2.37 1.81
CA TYR A 37 12.44 -3.02 3.08
C TYR A 37 11.26 -2.36 3.81
N GLU A 38 11.06 -1.05 3.66
CA GLU A 38 9.93 -0.34 4.29
C GLU A 38 8.61 -0.73 3.64
N PHE A 39 8.61 -0.92 2.32
CA PHE A 39 7.46 -1.46 1.60
C PHE A 39 7.12 -2.89 2.04
N MET A 40 8.13 -3.76 2.21
CA MET A 40 7.94 -5.12 2.70
C MET A 40 7.37 -5.16 4.13
N ILE A 41 7.89 -4.32 5.02
CA ILE A 41 7.39 -4.18 6.39
C ILE A 41 5.93 -3.74 6.36
N TRP A 42 5.62 -2.69 5.58
CA TRP A 42 4.25 -2.19 5.47
C TRP A 42 3.28 -3.23 4.92
N CYS A 43 3.68 -4.02 3.91
CA CYS A 43 2.85 -5.12 3.40
C CYS A 43 2.52 -6.15 4.49
N ASN A 44 3.51 -6.52 5.31
CA ASN A 44 3.30 -7.47 6.41
C ASN A 44 2.37 -6.90 7.48
N GLU A 45 2.51 -5.63 7.84
CA GLU A 45 1.63 -4.94 8.78
C GLU A 45 0.19 -4.89 8.26
N ILE A 46 0.00 -4.55 6.99
CA ILE A 46 -1.32 -4.50 6.34
C ILE A 46 -1.99 -5.87 6.31
N VAL A 47 -1.26 -6.93 5.97
CA VAL A 47 -1.80 -8.29 5.96
C VAL A 47 -2.17 -8.74 7.37
N ARG A 48 -1.35 -8.40 8.37
CA ARG A 48 -1.66 -8.68 9.78
C ARG A 48 -2.93 -7.98 10.22
N ASP A 49 -3.06 -6.68 9.93
CA ASP A 49 -4.24 -5.90 10.30
C ASP A 49 -5.50 -6.42 9.60
N TYR A 50 -5.40 -6.78 8.33
CA TYR A 50 -6.49 -7.39 7.57
C TYR A 50 -6.95 -8.71 8.21
N ARG A 51 -6.00 -9.58 8.57
CA ARG A 51 -6.31 -10.87 9.23
C ARG A 51 -7.02 -10.65 10.56
N LEU A 52 -6.55 -9.72 11.38
CA LEU A 52 -7.20 -9.36 12.63
C LEU A 52 -8.63 -8.85 12.39
N ALA A 53 -8.83 -7.97 11.40
CA ALA A 53 -10.14 -7.42 11.06
C ALA A 53 -11.13 -8.49 10.56
N LYS A 54 -10.63 -9.54 9.90
CA LYS A 54 -11.43 -10.66 9.37
C LYS A 54 -11.52 -11.86 10.32
N GLY A 55 -10.88 -11.80 11.49
CA GLY A 55 -10.81 -12.93 12.42
C GLY A 55 -10.04 -14.15 11.89
N LEU A 56 -9.07 -13.92 10.99
CA LEU A 56 -8.26 -14.96 10.37
C LEU A 56 -7.02 -15.27 11.23
N ALA A 57 -6.59 -16.53 11.21
CA ALA A 57 -5.31 -16.93 11.81
C ALA A 57 -4.11 -16.31 11.06
N GLU A 58 -2.97 -16.26 11.74
CA GLU A 58 -1.74 -15.62 11.22
C GLU A 58 -1.22 -16.28 9.93
N ASP A 59 -1.44 -17.57 9.73
CA ASP A 59 -1.01 -18.32 8.54
C ASP A 59 -2.18 -18.62 7.58
N ALA A 60 -3.38 -18.16 7.92
CA ALA A 60 -4.56 -18.40 7.09
C ALA A 60 -4.35 -17.80 5.69
N ARG A 61 -4.81 -18.57 4.70
CA ARG A 61 -4.97 -18.06 3.33
C ARG A 61 -6.04 -16.97 3.35
N TYR A 62 -5.84 -15.97 2.52
CA TYR A 62 -6.77 -14.88 2.32
C TYR A 62 -6.96 -14.63 0.83
N ASP A 63 -8.13 -14.09 0.51
CA ASP A 63 -8.45 -13.63 -0.82
C ASP A 63 -7.64 -12.37 -1.17
N GLN A 64 -6.98 -12.39 -2.33
CA GLN A 64 -6.10 -11.30 -2.76
C GLN A 64 -6.89 -10.08 -3.27
N GLU A 65 -8.09 -10.29 -3.79
CA GLU A 65 -9.00 -9.23 -4.26
C GLU A 65 -9.64 -8.54 -3.06
N ASP A 66 -10.16 -9.29 -2.08
CA ASP A 66 -10.71 -8.73 -0.82
C ASP A 66 -9.66 -7.93 -0.04
N LEU A 67 -8.40 -8.42 0.01
CA LEU A 67 -7.31 -7.66 0.60
C LEU A 67 -7.06 -6.35 -0.16
N SER A 68 -7.06 -6.38 -1.49
CA SER A 68 -6.81 -5.18 -2.31
C SER A 68 -7.91 -4.13 -2.10
N GLU A 69 -9.18 -4.53 -2.12
CA GLU A 69 -10.30 -3.63 -1.79
C GLU A 69 -10.21 -3.08 -0.37
N TRP A 70 -9.78 -3.90 0.59
CA TRP A 70 -9.62 -3.48 1.97
C TRP A 70 -8.51 -2.44 2.12
N ILE A 71 -7.38 -2.63 1.42
CA ILE A 71 -6.29 -1.65 1.35
C ILE A 71 -6.78 -0.36 0.74
N GLU A 72 -7.50 -0.42 -0.39
CA GLU A 72 -8.07 0.76 -1.05
C GLU A 72 -9.01 1.53 -0.13
N LYS A 73 -9.90 0.85 0.60
CA LYS A 73 -10.78 1.51 1.58
C LYS A 73 -9.98 2.12 2.73
N LYS A 74 -8.94 1.44 3.22
CA LYS A 74 -8.10 1.93 4.33
C LYS A 74 -7.24 3.13 3.94
N VAL A 75 -6.71 3.13 2.71
CA VAL A 75 -5.88 4.22 2.18
C VAL A 75 -6.73 5.36 1.60
N GLY A 76 -7.82 5.05 0.90
CA GLY A 76 -8.74 6.04 0.33
C GLY A 76 -9.56 6.81 1.36
N ASN A 77 -9.78 6.25 2.56
CA ASN A 77 -10.33 6.98 3.70
C ASN A 77 -9.31 7.93 4.37
N ASN A 78 -8.01 7.84 4.05
CA ASN A 78 -7.07 8.93 4.30
C ASN A 78 -7.24 9.94 3.15
N GLU A 79 -8.02 10.99 3.37
CA GLU A 79 -8.25 12.10 2.43
C GLU A 79 -6.94 12.77 1.96
N GLN A 80 -6.27 12.20 0.96
CA GLN A 80 -5.11 12.82 0.31
C GLN A 80 -5.12 12.76 -1.22
N LEU A 81 -6.27 12.47 -1.84
CA LEU A 81 -6.44 12.58 -3.28
C LEU A 81 -7.19 13.84 -3.73
N SER A 82 -7.35 14.85 -2.87
CA SER A 82 -7.87 16.17 -3.25
C SER A 82 -6.78 17.17 -3.69
N LEU A 83 -5.54 16.73 -3.93
CA LEU A 83 -4.40 17.62 -4.25
C LEU A 83 -3.73 17.38 -5.61
N PHE A 84 -4.38 16.69 -6.55
CA PHE A 84 -4.04 16.76 -7.97
C PHE A 84 -5.29 16.91 -8.84
#